data_AF-A0A936QDI3-F1
#
_entry.id   AF-A0A936QDI3-F1
#
_cell.length_a   1.000
_cell.length_b   1.000
_cell.length_c   1.000
_cell.angle_alpha   90.00
_cell.angle_beta   90.00
_cell.angle_gamma   90.00
#
_symmetry.space_group_name_H-M   'P 1'
#
loop_
_entity.id
_entity.type
_entity.pdbx_description
1 polymer ?
#
loop_
_entity_poly.entity_id
_entity_poly.type
_entity_poly.pdbx_seq_one_letter_code
_entity_poly.pdbx_strand_id
1 'polypeptide(L)' 'MKTTCLIALLLLGACSSRAWYAGVQHGAEDACRRKPDAEVQRCLDRLNKQDYDSYEKSRQP' A
#
# COMPACT_ATOMS: atom_id res chain seq x y z
N MET A 1 -24.17 12.50 -21.62
CA MET A 1 -24.38 11.38 -20.67
C MET A 1 -23.48 10.19 -20.97
N LYS A 2 -23.43 9.64 -22.20
CA LYS A 2 -22.57 8.47 -22.54
C LYS A 2 -21.06 8.73 -22.42
N THR A 3 -20.58 9.90 -22.82
CA THR A 3 -19.16 10.27 -22.77
C THR A 3 -18.63 10.50 -21.35
N THR A 4 -19.48 10.97 -20.43
CA THR A 4 -19.09 11.22 -19.02
C THR A 4 -18.80 9.93 -18.25
N CYS A 5 -19.55 8.84 -18.53
CA CYS A 5 -19.27 7.52 -17.94
C CYS A 5 -17.94 6.91 -18.40
N LEU A 6 -17.56 7.12 -19.67
CA LEU A 6 -16.30 6.59 -20.21
C LEU A 6 -15.08 7.24 -19.56
N ILE A 7 -15.15 8.53 -19.28
CA ILE A 7 -14.08 9.26 -18.58
C ILE A 7 -13.94 8.78 -17.14
N ALA A 8 -15.05 8.52 -16.44
CA ALA A 8 -15.03 8.00 -15.07
C ALA A 8 -14.40 6.59 -14.98
N LEU A 9 -14.61 5.74 -15.97
CA LEU A 9 -14.03 4.38 -16.02
C LEU A 9 -12.52 4.40 -16.25
N LEU A 10 -11.99 5.34 -17.04
CA LEU A 10 -10.55 5.49 -17.26
C LEU A 10 -9.81 5.96 -16.01
N LEU A 11 -10.47 6.73 -15.14
CA LEU A 11 -9.90 7.18 -13.87
C LEU A 11 -9.77 6.05 -12.84
N LEU A 12 -10.55 4.98 -12.95
CA LEU A 12 -10.46 3.81 -12.05
C LEU A 12 -9.21 2.96 -12.32
N GLY A 13 -8.62 3.04 -13.52
CA GLY A 13 -7.37 2.36 -13.87
C GLY A 13 -6.09 3.07 -13.40
N ALA A 14 -6.22 4.24 -12.78
CA ALA A 14 -5.08 5.08 -12.42
C ALA A 14 -4.39 4.69 -11.09
N CYS A 15 -4.92 3.71 -10.35
CA CYS A 15 -4.24 3.18 -9.17
C CYS A 15 -3.06 2.30 -9.61
N SER A 16 -1.84 2.86 -9.55
CA SER A 16 -0.65 2.04 -9.77
C SER A 16 -0.48 1.02 -8.65
N SER A 17 0.03 -0.17 -8.99
CA SER A 17 0.44 -1.20 -8.02
C SER A 17 1.43 -0.66 -7.00
N ARG A 18 2.31 0.26 -7.40
CA ARG A 18 3.22 1.00 -6.50
C ARG A 18 2.47 1.85 -5.48
N ALA A 19 1.45 2.61 -5.90
CA ALA A 19 0.65 3.43 -4.99
C ALA A 19 -0.16 2.54 -4.02
N TRP A 20 -0.70 1.42 -4.50
CA TRP A 20 -1.36 0.43 -3.65
C TRP A 20 -0.41 -0.15 -2.61
N TYR A 21 0.80 -0.56 -3.03
CA TYR A 21 1.82 -1.12 -2.15
C TYR A 21 2.22 -0.14 -1.03
N ALA A 22 2.48 1.12 -1.39
CA ALA A 22 2.78 2.18 -0.44
C ALA A 22 1.63 2.39 0.57
N GLY A 23 0.38 2.37 0.10
CA GLY A 23 -0.79 2.47 0.98
C GLY A 23 -0.89 1.33 1.98
N VAL A 24 -0.59 0.09 1.57
CA VAL A 24 -0.56 -1.08 2.46
C VAL A 24 0.53 -0.94 3.52
N GLN A 25 1.75 -0.52 3.14
CA GLN A 25 2.84 -0.30 4.08
C GLN A 25 2.49 0.78 5.11
N HIS A 26 1.98 1.92 4.65
CA HIS A 26 1.58 3.01 5.53
C HIS A 26 0.45 2.61 6.49
N GLY A 27 -0.55 1.88 6.00
CA GLY A 27 -1.63 1.35 6.84
C GLY A 27 -1.12 0.40 7.93
N ALA A 28 -0.10 -0.39 7.64
CA ALA A 28 0.52 -1.28 8.63
C ALA A 28 1.30 -0.50 9.71
N GLU A 29 2.01 0.57 9.32
CA GLU A 29 2.68 1.47 10.27
C GLU A 29 1.67 2.17 11.18
N ASP A 30 0.59 2.71 10.62
CA ASP A 30 -0.48 3.35 11.37
C ASP A 30 -1.14 2.38 12.35
N ALA A 31 -1.36 1.12 11.93
CA ALA A 31 -1.88 0.09 12.80
C ALA A 31 -0.94 -0.20 13.99
N CYS A 32 0.37 -0.14 13.79
CA CYS A 32 1.34 -0.26 14.89
C CYS A 32 1.28 0.94 15.84
N ARG A 33 1.17 2.16 15.32
CA ARG A 33 1.11 3.39 16.13
C ARG A 33 -0.16 3.50 16.99
N ARG A 34 -1.22 2.76 16.64
CA ARG A 34 -2.46 2.67 17.42
C ARG A 34 -2.40 1.64 18.56
N LYS A 35 -1.32 0.86 18.68
CA LYS A 35 -1.13 -0.09 19.79
C LYS A 35 -0.70 0.65 21.07
N PRO A 36 -0.80 0.02 22.25
CA PRO A 36 -0.24 0.56 23.48
C PRO A 36 1.26 0.87 23.34
N ASP A 37 1.74 1.95 23.96
CA ASP A 37 3.12 2.46 23.82
C ASP A 37 4.19 1.37 23.98
N ALA A 38 4.01 0.47 24.95
CA ALA A 38 4.93 -0.64 25.22
C ALA A 38 5.05 -1.65 24.06
N GLU A 39 4.11 -1.66 23.11
CA GLU A 39 4.04 -2.58 21.98
C GLU A 39 4.36 -1.91 20.63
N VAL A 40 4.31 -0.59 20.54
CA VAL A 40 4.49 0.15 19.27
C VAL A 40 5.82 -0.23 18.62
N GLN A 41 6.93 -0.14 19.36
CA GLN A 41 8.26 -0.41 18.80
C GLN A 41 8.39 -1.86 18.35
N ARG A 42 7.96 -2.82 19.19
CA ARG A 42 7.98 -4.25 18.84
C ARG A 42 7.11 -4.56 17.61
N CYS A 43 6.02 -3.82 17.40
CA CYS A 43 5.20 -3.95 16.20
C CYS A 43 5.94 -3.43 14.96
N LEU A 44 6.48 -2.21 15.03
CA LEU A 44 7.22 -1.56 13.94
C LEU A 44 8.44 -2.37 13.51
N ASP A 45 9.13 -3.02 14.45
CA ASP A 45 10.32 -3.84 14.16
C ASP A 45 9.99 -5.11 13.36
N ARG A 46 8.74 -5.59 13.42
CA ARG A 46 8.28 -6.78 12.68
C ARG A 46 7.63 -6.45 11.34
N LEU A 47 7.42 -5.18 11.02
CA LEU A 47 6.83 -4.82 9.72
C LEU A 47 7.78 -5.19 8.59
N ASN A 48 7.21 -5.66 7.48
CA ASN A 48 7.96 -5.87 6.24
C ASN A 48 8.35 -4.50 5.66
N LYS A 49 9.66 -4.24 5.57
CA LYS A 49 10.26 -3.00 5.06
C LYS A 49 10.86 -3.17 3.65
N GLN A 50 10.51 -4.25 2.95
CA GLN A 50 10.90 -4.46 1.56
C GLN A 50 10.44 -3.26 0.71
N ASP A 51 11.29 -2.80 -0.22
CA ASP A 51 10.90 -1.78 -1.18
C ASP A 51 10.06 -2.38 -2.32
N TYR A 52 9.31 -1.53 -3.01
CA TYR A 52 8.41 -1.95 -4.08
C TYR A 52 9.13 -2.70 -5.22
N ASP A 53 10.33 -2.28 -5.60
CA ASP A 53 11.02 -2.86 -6.76
C ASP A 53 11.55 -4.26 -6.44
N SER A 54 12.04 -4.47 -5.23
CA SER A 54 12.40 -5.79 -4.72
C SER A 54 11.17 -6.70 -4.59
N TYR A 55 10.04 -6.16 -4.13
CA TYR A 55 8.78 -6.89 -4.06
C TYR A 55 8.31 -7.35 -5.45
N GLU A 56 8.30 -6.46 -6.44
CA GLU A 56 7.90 -6.81 -7.81
C GLU A 56 8.81 -7.89 -8.42
N LYS A 57 10.13 -7.75 -8.28
CA LYS A 57 11.09 -8.75 -8.77
C LYS A 57 10.84 -10.13 -8.14
N SER A 58 10.50 -10.19 -6.85
CA SER A 58 10.20 -11.45 -6.17
C SER A 58 8.91 -12.13 -6.63
N ARG A 59 8.03 -11.40 -7.33
CA ARG A 59 6.77 -11.91 -7.88
C ARG A 59 6.85 -12.33 -9.34
N GLN A 60 7.95 -12.02 -10.01
CA GLN A 60 8.16 -12.42 -11.41
C GLN A 60 8.59 -13.90 -11.42
N PRO A 61 7.95 -14.75 -12.24
CA PRO A 61 8.29 -16.18 -12.35
C PRO A 61 9.67 -16.43 -12.95
#